data_AF-U9UJ11-F1
#
_entry.id   AF-U9UJ11-F1
#
_cell.length_a   1.000
_cell.length_b   1.000
_cell.length_c   1.000
_cell.angle_alpha   90.00
_cell.angle_beta   90.00
_cell.angle_gamma   90.00
#
_symmetry.space_group_name_H-M   'P 1'
#
loop_
_entity.id
_entity.type
_entity.pdbx_description
1 polymer ?
#
loop_
_entity_poly.entity_id
_entity_poly.type
_entity_poly.pdbx_seq_one_letter_code
_entity_poly.pdbx_strand_id
1 'polypeptide(L)'
;MRSYLYVTLAILCVALLTTNTNAFKGDLVEPHDKPYVEKYKSDKLDFLTFGDWGYEGVEPGQIYGNQSKVSIAMDDWAKNYTSNFIINTGDNFYISFDGDHEGVTSVNDPKWNRIWKGAYKGRLAEIVWYSVAGNHDWYGNITAQVDYSLNEDDRFFLPSAYYVRESYFGPKKTKVTWIHIDTNIFFYEPEDTEDRPKLINQLIEVGWDTVQTINDKLKWIEDRLIEQQDTKWIFVVGKYAIA
;
A
#
# COMPACT_ATOMS: atom_id res chain seq x y z
N MET A 1 -18.74 25.86 59.81
CA MET A 1 -18.52 24.48 59.32
C MET A 1 -18.69 24.49 57.81
N ARG A 2 -17.59 24.34 57.05
CA ARG A 2 -17.64 24.23 55.58
C ARG A 2 -17.74 22.75 55.23
N SER A 3 -18.84 22.36 54.59
CA SER A 3 -19.03 21.00 54.05
C SER A 3 -18.45 20.95 52.65
N TYR A 4 -17.49 20.05 52.43
CA TYR A 4 -16.95 19.76 51.10
C TYR A 4 -17.77 18.65 50.45
N LEU A 5 -18.32 18.93 49.26
CA LEU A 5 -19.03 17.99 48.43
C LEU A 5 -17.99 17.22 47.60
N TYR A 6 -17.75 15.95 47.93
CA TYR A 6 -16.90 15.07 47.11
C TYR A 6 -17.75 14.47 46.00
N VAL A 7 -17.54 14.94 44.77
CA VAL A 7 -18.08 14.30 43.56
C VAL A 7 -17.05 13.29 43.09
N THR A 8 -17.27 12.01 43.39
CA THR A 8 -16.50 10.90 42.82
C THR A 8 -16.90 10.69 41.37
N LEU A 9 -15.98 11.00 40.45
CA LEU A 9 -16.11 10.69 39.03
C LEU A 9 -15.77 9.21 38.83
N ALA A 10 -16.78 8.36 38.69
CA ALA A 10 -16.60 6.97 38.31
C ALA A 10 -16.42 6.90 36.78
N ILE A 11 -15.18 6.72 36.33
CA ILE A 11 -14.88 6.44 34.91
C ILE A 11 -15.16 4.96 34.69
N LEU A 12 -16.33 4.67 34.11
CA LEU A 12 -16.68 3.33 33.65
C LEU A 12 -15.93 3.08 32.33
N CYS A 13 -14.73 2.48 32.42
CA CYS A 13 -14.04 1.95 31.25
C CYS A 13 -14.79 0.71 30.75
N VAL A 14 -15.77 0.93 29.87
CA VAL A 14 -16.31 -0.13 29.02
C VAL A 14 -15.25 -0.41 27.96
N ALA A 15 -14.48 -1.48 28.16
CA ALA A 15 -13.68 -2.07 27.10
C ALA A 15 -14.64 -2.61 26.04
N LEU A 16 -14.88 -1.80 25.01
CA LEU A 16 -15.52 -2.26 23.77
C LEU A 16 -14.53 -3.20 23.08
N LEU A 17 -14.65 -4.49 23.37
CA LEU A 17 -14.17 -5.55 22.49
C LEU A 17 -15.05 -5.51 21.23
N THR A 18 -14.71 -4.68 20.27
CA THR A 18 -15.28 -4.78 18.93
C THR A 18 -14.54 -5.87 18.17
N THR A 19 -15.09 -7.07 18.15
CA THR A 19 -14.85 -8.03 17.06
C THR A 19 -15.59 -7.51 15.83
N ASN A 20 -14.94 -6.63 15.06
CA ASN A 20 -15.43 -6.21 13.74
C ASN A 20 -14.51 -6.81 12.68
N THR A 21 -14.89 -7.97 12.13
CA THR A 21 -14.31 -8.49 10.88
C THR A 21 -15.38 -8.61 9.80
N ASN A 22 -16.30 -7.66 9.76
CA ASN A 22 -17.06 -7.33 8.55
C ASN A 22 -16.52 -5.99 8.05
N ALA A 23 -15.27 -6.03 7.55
CA ALA A 23 -14.73 -4.90 6.83
C ALA A 23 -15.55 -4.73 5.55
N PHE A 24 -16.45 -3.74 5.55
CA PHE A 24 -16.61 -2.76 4.49
C PHE A 24 -17.80 -1.81 4.75
N LYS A 25 -17.46 -0.54 4.99
CA LYS A 25 -18.18 0.67 4.52
C LYS A 25 -17.32 1.89 4.89
N GLY A 26 -16.61 2.46 3.91
CA GLY A 26 -16.11 3.85 3.99
C GLY A 26 -14.62 4.09 3.72
N ASP A 27 -13.70 3.33 4.31
CA ASP A 27 -12.35 3.88 4.57
C ASP A 27 -11.18 3.40 3.69
N LEU A 28 -11.38 2.48 2.73
CA LEU A 28 -10.28 2.06 1.84
C LEU A 28 -9.97 3.04 0.71
N VAL A 29 -10.97 3.83 0.33
CA VAL A 29 -11.18 4.32 -1.03
C VAL A 29 -11.10 5.84 -1.12
N GLU A 30 -11.31 6.53 0.00
CA GLU A 30 -11.10 7.95 0.03
C GLU A 30 -9.61 8.25 0.21
N PRO A 31 -9.04 9.07 -0.68
CA PRO A 31 -7.66 9.44 -0.55
C PRO A 31 -7.41 10.18 0.76
N HIS A 32 -6.25 9.99 1.36
CA HIS A 32 -5.88 10.79 2.53
C HIS A 32 -5.72 12.26 2.13
N ASP A 33 -6.48 13.14 2.78
CA ASP A 33 -6.52 14.57 2.48
C ASP A 33 -5.18 15.28 2.67
N LYS A 34 -4.29 14.70 3.49
CA LYS A 34 -3.00 15.29 3.84
C LYS A 34 -1.86 14.39 3.39
N PRO A 35 -0.77 14.96 2.86
CA PRO A 35 0.43 14.20 2.57
C PRO A 35 1.05 13.59 3.83
N TYR A 36 1.57 12.37 3.70
CA TYR A 36 2.46 11.77 4.68
C TYR A 36 3.85 12.39 4.55
N VAL A 37 4.33 13.03 5.63
CA VAL A 37 5.57 13.81 5.59
C VAL A 37 6.72 13.05 6.22
N GLU A 38 7.81 12.90 5.46
CA GLU A 38 9.06 12.30 5.91
C GLU A 38 10.20 13.30 5.85
N LYS A 39 11.18 13.15 6.75
CA LYS A 39 12.34 14.05 6.83
C LYS A 39 13.63 13.25 6.94
N TYR A 40 14.51 13.46 5.97
CA TYR A 40 15.81 12.80 5.87
C TYR A 40 16.93 13.81 6.06
N LYS A 41 17.90 13.48 6.93
CA LYS A 41 19.04 14.37 7.20
C LYS A 41 20.07 14.37 6.07
N SER A 42 20.19 13.25 5.36
CA SER A 42 21.15 13.10 4.25
C SER A 42 20.84 14.08 3.13
N ASP A 43 21.89 14.57 2.48
CA ASP A 43 21.84 15.41 1.29
C ASP A 43 21.45 14.64 0.02
N LYS A 44 21.35 13.31 0.10
CA LYS A 44 20.76 12.43 -0.91
C LYS A 44 19.53 11.71 -0.38
N LEU A 45 18.63 11.37 -1.29
CA LEU A 45 17.51 10.46 -1.05
C LEU A 45 17.75 9.22 -1.90
N ASP A 46 17.92 8.07 -1.26
CA ASP A 46 18.21 6.79 -1.91
C ASP A 46 17.03 5.84 -1.70
N PHE A 47 16.53 5.23 -2.76
CA PHE A 47 15.38 4.33 -2.70
C PHE A 47 15.44 3.29 -3.80
N LEU A 48 14.76 2.16 -3.57
CA LEU A 48 14.55 1.11 -4.56
C LEU A 48 13.15 1.22 -5.15
N THR A 49 12.97 0.84 -6.41
CA THR A 49 11.65 0.57 -7.00
C THR A 49 11.52 -0.92 -7.28
N PHE A 50 10.35 -1.49 -7.00
CA PHE A 50 10.12 -2.91 -7.09
C PHE A 50 8.62 -3.22 -7.26
N GLY A 51 8.27 -4.23 -8.02
CA GLY A 51 6.88 -4.59 -8.34
C GLY A 51 6.80 -6.04 -8.82
N ASP A 52 5.59 -6.57 -8.97
CA ASP A 52 5.35 -7.90 -9.54
C ASP A 52 6.12 -9.01 -8.80
N TRP A 53 6.09 -8.94 -7.46
CA TRP A 53 7.04 -9.68 -6.64
C TRP A 53 6.43 -10.82 -5.84
N GLY A 54 5.11 -10.91 -5.78
CA GLY A 54 4.35 -11.77 -4.87
C GLY A 54 4.32 -13.27 -5.13
N TYR A 55 5.34 -13.85 -5.77
CA TYR A 55 5.35 -15.25 -6.21
C TYR A 55 6.49 -16.04 -5.55
N GLU A 56 6.15 -17.02 -4.70
CA GLU A 56 7.16 -17.86 -4.01
C GLU A 56 7.55 -19.13 -4.77
N GLY A 57 6.95 -19.36 -5.95
CA GLY A 57 7.22 -20.55 -6.75
C GLY A 57 8.58 -20.53 -7.46
N VAL A 58 8.89 -21.67 -8.09
CA VAL A 58 10.11 -21.87 -8.87
C VAL A 58 9.74 -22.15 -10.32
N GLU A 59 10.20 -21.29 -11.23
CA GLU A 59 9.94 -21.43 -12.66
C GLU A 59 10.57 -22.70 -13.24
N PRO A 60 10.00 -23.27 -14.32
CA PRO A 60 10.58 -24.43 -15.00
C PRO A 60 12.06 -24.23 -15.34
N GLY A 61 12.90 -25.17 -14.91
CA GLY A 61 14.36 -25.13 -15.14
C GLY A 61 15.14 -24.29 -14.12
N GLN A 62 14.49 -23.71 -13.11
CA GLN A 62 15.17 -23.03 -12.01
C GLN A 62 15.30 -23.91 -10.76
N ILE A 63 16.34 -23.67 -9.97
CA ILE A 63 16.57 -24.31 -8.66
C ILE A 63 16.07 -23.42 -7.51
N TYR A 64 16.20 -22.10 -7.68
CA TYR A 64 15.79 -21.10 -6.69
C TYR A 64 14.75 -20.17 -7.33
N GLY A 65 13.72 -19.81 -6.58
CA GLY A 65 12.68 -18.88 -7.02
C GLY A 65 13.25 -17.49 -7.32
N ASN A 66 12.65 -16.81 -8.30
CA ASN A 66 13.10 -15.47 -8.71
C ASN A 66 12.96 -14.46 -7.57
N GLN A 67 11.88 -14.53 -6.80
CA GLN A 67 11.64 -13.65 -5.65
C GLN A 67 12.81 -13.70 -4.65
N SER A 68 13.28 -14.90 -4.27
CA SER A 68 14.38 -15.03 -3.32
C SER A 68 15.71 -14.48 -3.86
N LYS A 69 15.99 -14.64 -5.15
CA LYS A 69 17.21 -14.08 -5.76
C LYS A 69 17.17 -12.55 -5.73
N VAL A 70 16.02 -11.97 -6.08
CA VAL A 70 15.85 -10.52 -6.10
C VAL A 70 15.87 -9.95 -4.69
N SER A 71 15.24 -10.61 -3.70
CA SER A 71 15.25 -10.13 -2.31
C SER A 71 16.67 -10.06 -1.73
N ILE A 72 17.54 -11.03 -2.05
CA ILE A 72 18.96 -10.99 -1.66
C ILE A 72 19.68 -9.80 -2.31
N ALA A 73 19.52 -9.61 -3.62
CA ALA A 73 20.17 -8.51 -4.33
C ALA A 73 19.69 -7.13 -3.82
N MET A 74 18.39 -7.00 -3.53
CA MET A 74 17.82 -5.79 -2.96
C MET A 74 18.35 -5.52 -1.56
N ASP A 75 18.47 -6.54 -0.70
CA ASP A 75 18.99 -6.38 0.67
C ASP A 75 20.46 -5.95 0.65
N ASP A 76 21.28 -6.56 -0.19
CA ASP A 76 22.68 -6.16 -0.39
C ASP A 76 22.80 -4.72 -0.89
N TRP A 77 21.97 -4.31 -1.85
CA TRP A 77 21.93 -2.93 -2.32
C TRP A 77 21.52 -1.97 -1.20
N ALA A 78 20.41 -2.25 -0.53
CA ALA A 78 19.86 -1.39 0.51
C ALA A 78 20.84 -1.19 1.66
N LYS A 79 21.62 -2.21 2.02
CA LYS A 79 22.71 -2.13 3.00
C LYS A 79 23.84 -1.23 2.53
N ASN A 80 24.34 -1.46 1.32
CA ASN A 80 25.52 -0.76 0.80
C ASN A 80 25.27 0.72 0.55
N TYR A 81 24.05 1.09 0.11
CA TYR A 81 23.71 2.47 -0.21
C TYR A 81 22.92 3.19 0.88
N THR A 82 22.55 2.45 1.94
CA THR A 82 21.71 2.92 3.05
C THR A 82 20.39 3.47 2.52
N SER A 83 19.72 2.69 1.68
CA SER A 83 18.44 3.07 1.08
C SER A 83 17.43 3.45 2.17
N ASN A 84 16.66 4.50 1.90
CA ASN A 84 15.75 5.12 2.85
C ASN A 84 14.40 4.39 2.89
N PHE A 85 13.91 3.94 1.74
CA PHE A 85 12.63 3.26 1.58
C PHE A 85 12.57 2.52 0.24
N ILE A 86 11.46 1.82 0.02
CA ILE A 86 11.11 1.15 -1.23
C ILE A 86 9.82 1.77 -1.78
N ILE A 87 9.80 1.99 -3.09
CA ILE A 87 8.59 2.24 -3.87
C ILE A 87 8.13 0.92 -4.43
N ASN A 88 6.99 0.42 -3.95
CA ASN A 88 6.39 -0.81 -4.39
C ASN A 88 5.26 -0.52 -5.39
N THR A 89 5.42 -0.98 -6.63
CA THR A 89 4.50 -0.69 -7.76
C THR A 89 3.36 -1.69 -7.91
N GLY A 90 3.12 -2.54 -6.91
CA GLY A 90 1.93 -3.40 -6.84
C GLY A 90 2.09 -4.79 -7.46
N ASP A 91 0.98 -5.52 -7.47
CA ASP A 91 0.91 -6.99 -7.57
C ASP A 91 1.76 -7.66 -6.49
N ASN A 92 1.31 -7.44 -5.25
CA ASN A 92 2.03 -7.82 -4.05
C ASN A 92 1.95 -9.32 -3.78
N PHE A 93 0.89 -9.99 -4.25
CA PHE A 93 0.64 -11.42 -3.99
C PHE A 93 -0.01 -12.10 -5.20
N TYR A 94 0.67 -13.11 -5.74
CA TYR A 94 0.19 -13.97 -6.82
C TYR A 94 -0.21 -15.36 -6.30
N ILE A 95 -0.95 -16.12 -7.12
CA ILE A 95 -1.06 -17.58 -6.97
C ILE A 95 0.33 -18.21 -7.15
N SER A 96 0.79 -18.98 -6.15
CA SER A 96 2.10 -19.62 -6.18
C SER A 96 2.07 -21.13 -6.46
N PHE A 97 0.95 -21.81 -6.22
CA PHE A 97 0.80 -23.26 -6.41
C PHE A 97 -0.69 -23.65 -6.55
N ASP A 98 -0.95 -24.91 -6.92
CA ASP A 98 -2.31 -25.44 -7.04
C ASP A 98 -3.05 -25.42 -5.69
N GLY A 99 -4.24 -24.83 -5.67
CA GLY A 99 -5.02 -24.60 -4.45
C GLY A 99 -4.68 -23.31 -3.68
N ASP A 100 -3.73 -22.50 -4.18
CA ASP A 100 -3.49 -21.15 -3.66
C ASP A 100 -4.51 -20.15 -4.24
N HIS A 101 -4.43 -18.88 -3.81
CA HIS A 101 -5.30 -17.81 -4.32
C HIS A 101 -4.50 -16.56 -4.70
N GLU A 102 -5.10 -15.69 -5.52
CA GLU A 102 -4.58 -14.36 -5.81
C GLU A 102 -4.71 -13.44 -4.59
N GLY A 103 -3.87 -12.41 -4.54
CA GLY A 103 -3.87 -11.44 -3.45
C GLY A 103 -3.71 -12.11 -2.08
N VAL A 104 -4.29 -11.48 -1.06
CA VAL A 104 -4.50 -12.08 0.27
C VAL A 104 -6.00 -12.18 0.54
N THR A 105 -6.41 -13.10 1.40
CA THR A 105 -7.82 -13.28 1.80
C THR A 105 -8.19 -12.47 3.04
N SER A 106 -7.22 -12.21 3.93
CA SER A 106 -7.41 -11.46 5.19
C SER A 106 -6.06 -10.95 5.75
N VAL A 107 -6.10 -10.18 6.83
CA VAL A 107 -4.89 -9.77 7.57
C VAL A 107 -4.12 -10.97 8.17
N ASN A 108 -4.81 -12.11 8.35
CA ASN A 108 -4.23 -13.35 8.88
C ASN A 108 -3.76 -14.32 7.79
N ASP A 109 -3.78 -13.89 6.52
CA ASP A 109 -3.39 -14.74 5.40
C ASP A 109 -1.94 -15.25 5.53
N PRO A 110 -1.67 -16.56 5.37
CA PRO A 110 -0.32 -17.10 5.46
C PRO A 110 0.70 -16.50 4.48
N LYS A 111 0.27 -15.90 3.36
CA LYS A 111 1.15 -15.24 2.40
C LYS A 111 1.93 -14.08 3.03
N TRP A 112 1.38 -13.38 4.03
CA TRP A 112 2.12 -12.34 4.76
C TRP A 112 3.40 -12.87 5.39
N ASN A 113 3.38 -14.11 5.89
CA ASN A 113 4.56 -14.72 6.48
C ASN A 113 5.47 -15.37 5.44
N ARG A 114 4.90 -16.06 4.45
CA ARG A 114 5.67 -16.81 3.46
C ARG A 114 6.34 -15.91 2.43
N ILE A 115 5.55 -15.05 1.81
CA ILE A 115 5.91 -14.24 0.63
C ILE A 115 6.46 -12.88 1.05
N TRP A 116 5.91 -12.27 2.11
CA TRP A 116 6.32 -10.94 2.57
C TRP A 116 7.43 -10.99 3.63
N LYS A 117 7.11 -11.32 4.89
CA LYS A 117 8.08 -11.37 6.00
C LYS A 117 9.17 -12.43 5.80
N GLY A 118 8.85 -13.52 5.12
CA GLY A 118 9.74 -14.64 4.86
C GLY A 118 10.83 -14.32 3.83
N ALA A 119 10.50 -13.54 2.81
CA ALA A 119 11.41 -13.20 1.71
C ALA A 119 12.22 -11.92 1.96
N TYR A 120 11.61 -10.88 2.54
CA TYR A 120 12.21 -9.55 2.67
C TYR A 120 12.67 -9.30 4.11
N LYS A 121 13.94 -9.65 4.35
CA LYS A 121 14.63 -9.60 5.66
C LYS A 121 15.76 -8.57 5.64
N GLY A 122 16.51 -8.48 6.74
CA GLY A 122 17.69 -7.62 6.82
C GLY A 122 17.31 -6.14 6.71
N ARG A 123 18.03 -5.39 5.88
CA ARG A 123 17.76 -3.96 5.69
C ARG A 123 16.37 -3.73 5.10
N LEU A 124 15.86 -4.66 4.29
CA LEU A 124 14.50 -4.59 3.74
C LEU A 124 13.40 -4.73 4.80
N ALA A 125 13.73 -5.23 5.99
CA ALA A 125 12.81 -5.28 7.14
C ALA A 125 12.86 -4.02 8.02
N GLU A 126 13.78 -3.10 7.75
CA GLU A 126 13.99 -1.88 8.55
C GLU A 126 13.54 -0.60 7.81
N ILE A 127 13.14 -0.71 6.55
CA ILE A 127 12.73 0.40 5.71
C ILE A 127 11.31 0.19 5.24
N VAL A 128 10.57 1.30 5.14
CA VAL A 128 9.18 1.30 4.71
C VAL A 128 9.08 1.01 3.21
N TRP A 129 8.05 0.25 2.84
CA TRP A 129 7.65 -0.03 1.47
C TRP A 129 6.36 0.71 1.17
N TYR A 130 6.48 1.83 0.48
CA TYR A 130 5.35 2.63 0.04
C TYR A 130 4.73 1.97 -1.18
N SER A 131 3.57 1.39 -0.97
CA SER A 131 2.98 0.40 -1.86
C SER A 131 1.73 0.94 -2.56
N VAL A 132 1.54 0.50 -3.80
CA VAL A 132 0.23 0.53 -4.47
C VAL A 132 -0.29 -0.89 -4.63
N ALA A 133 -1.57 -1.00 -4.98
CA ALA A 133 -2.16 -2.26 -5.39
C ALA A 133 -2.07 -2.43 -6.91
N GLY A 134 -1.88 -3.66 -7.35
CA GLY A 134 -2.07 -4.08 -8.73
C GLY A 134 -3.31 -4.95 -8.89
N ASN A 135 -3.59 -5.37 -10.11
CA ASN A 135 -4.79 -6.16 -10.41
C ASN A 135 -4.83 -7.51 -9.68
N HIS A 136 -3.67 -8.13 -9.43
CA HIS A 136 -3.62 -9.39 -8.68
C HIS A 136 -4.02 -9.21 -7.21
N ASP A 137 -3.77 -8.03 -6.64
CA ASP A 137 -4.20 -7.68 -5.30
C ASP A 137 -5.74 -7.56 -5.23
N TRP A 138 -6.34 -6.98 -6.28
CA TRP A 138 -7.79 -6.87 -6.46
C TRP A 138 -8.47 -8.19 -6.88
N TYR A 139 -7.74 -9.21 -7.31
CA TYR A 139 -8.32 -10.56 -7.46
C TYR A 139 -8.49 -11.28 -6.11
N GLY A 140 -7.77 -10.81 -5.08
CA GLY A 140 -7.92 -11.23 -3.68
C GLY A 140 -8.84 -10.30 -2.90
N ASN A 141 -8.38 -9.83 -1.74
CA ASN A 141 -9.07 -8.88 -0.88
C ASN A 141 -8.16 -7.66 -0.64
N ILE A 142 -8.42 -6.55 -1.34
CA ILE A 142 -7.57 -5.35 -1.24
C ILE A 142 -7.65 -4.69 0.15
N THR A 143 -8.82 -4.75 0.78
CA THR A 143 -9.08 -4.28 2.15
C THR A 143 -8.15 -4.91 3.14
N ALA A 144 -7.92 -6.21 3.00
CA ALA A 144 -7.02 -6.92 3.88
C ALA A 144 -5.59 -6.40 3.78
N GLN A 145 -5.15 -5.87 2.63
CA GLN A 145 -3.83 -5.26 2.51
C GLN A 145 -3.75 -3.89 3.17
N VAL A 146 -4.79 -3.07 3.03
CA VAL A 146 -4.88 -1.78 3.73
C VAL A 146 -4.99 -1.99 5.25
N ASP A 147 -5.86 -2.89 5.70
CA ASP A 147 -6.01 -3.23 7.11
C ASP A 147 -4.72 -3.79 7.69
N TYR A 148 -4.00 -4.64 6.95
CA TYR A 148 -2.70 -5.15 7.38
C TYR A 148 -1.66 -4.04 7.49
N SER A 149 -1.64 -3.11 6.53
CA SER A 149 -0.76 -1.93 6.57
C SER A 149 -1.00 -1.07 7.81
N LEU A 150 -2.27 -0.81 8.14
CA LEU A 150 -2.66 0.08 9.22
C LEU A 150 -2.51 -0.55 10.61
N ASN A 151 -2.67 -1.88 10.72
CA ASN A 151 -2.83 -2.54 12.00
C ASN A 151 -1.76 -3.60 12.34
N GLU A 152 -1.05 -4.16 11.36
CA GLU A 152 -0.20 -5.34 11.57
C GLU A 152 1.30 -5.09 11.30
N ASP A 153 1.66 -4.41 10.21
CA ASP A 153 3.06 -4.18 9.81
C ASP A 153 3.16 -2.87 9.01
N ASP A 154 3.47 -1.78 9.70
CA ASP A 154 3.59 -0.43 9.14
C ASP A 154 4.72 -0.29 8.10
N ARG A 155 5.59 -1.30 7.99
CA ARG A 155 6.57 -1.46 6.92
C ARG A 155 5.89 -1.65 5.57
N PHE A 156 4.82 -2.44 5.51
CA PHE A 156 4.00 -2.55 4.30
C PHE A 156 3.04 -1.38 4.30
N PHE A 157 3.41 -0.26 3.68
CA PHE A 157 2.67 0.99 3.78
C PHE A 157 1.74 1.17 2.58
N LEU A 158 0.45 0.92 2.79
CA LEU A 158 -0.67 1.06 1.87
C LEU A 158 -1.88 1.56 2.69
N PRO A 159 -1.91 2.85 3.09
CA PRO A 159 -2.91 3.37 4.01
C PRO A 159 -4.27 3.63 3.35
N SER A 160 -4.30 3.65 2.02
CA SER A 160 -5.48 3.70 1.16
C SER A 160 -5.04 3.44 -0.28
N ALA A 161 -5.99 3.29 -1.19
CA ALA A 161 -5.70 3.08 -2.61
C ALA A 161 -5.12 4.33 -3.33
N TYR A 162 -5.27 5.52 -2.74
CA TYR A 162 -4.71 6.78 -3.26
C TYR A 162 -4.14 7.62 -2.12
N TYR A 163 -2.87 7.99 -2.18
CA TYR A 163 -2.27 8.83 -1.14
C TYR A 163 -1.06 9.61 -1.63
N VAL A 164 -0.74 10.70 -0.93
CA VAL A 164 0.40 11.56 -1.24
C VAL A 164 1.46 11.44 -0.15
N ARG A 165 2.73 11.42 -0.53
CA ARG A 165 3.87 11.57 0.38
C ARG A 165 4.71 12.78 0.00
N GLU A 166 5.30 13.39 1.01
CA GLU A 166 6.29 14.46 0.87
C GLU A 166 7.56 14.07 1.61
N SER A 167 8.66 13.86 0.88
CA SER A 167 9.97 13.61 1.45
C SER A 167 10.80 14.89 1.41
N TYR A 168 11.27 15.35 2.57
CA TYR A 168 12.20 16.46 2.67
C TYR A 168 13.60 15.94 2.98
N PHE A 169 14.59 16.25 2.15
CA PHE A 169 15.97 15.80 2.36
C PHE A 169 17.01 16.92 2.33
N GLY A 170 18.12 16.68 3.02
CA GLY A 170 19.27 17.57 3.11
C GLY A 170 19.03 18.80 3.98
N PRO A 171 20.10 19.57 4.28
CA PRO A 171 20.03 20.77 5.11
C PRO A 171 19.14 21.87 4.50
N LYS A 172 18.98 21.87 3.18
CA LYS A 172 18.10 22.80 2.46
C LYS A 172 16.62 22.38 2.47
N LYS A 173 16.29 21.21 3.04
CA LYS A 173 14.93 20.63 3.02
C LYS A 173 14.35 20.58 1.61
N THR A 174 15.10 19.99 0.69
CA THR A 174 14.61 19.79 -0.68
C THR A 174 13.40 18.87 -0.65
N LYS A 175 12.26 19.33 -1.19
CA LYS A 175 10.99 18.61 -1.23
C LYS A 175 10.93 17.69 -2.46
N VAL A 176 10.48 16.46 -2.27
CA VAL A 176 10.08 15.48 -3.29
C VAL A 176 8.66 15.06 -2.97
N THR A 177 7.79 15.03 -3.96
CA THR A 177 6.41 14.58 -3.81
C THR A 177 6.20 13.25 -4.52
N TRP A 178 5.43 12.37 -3.89
CA TRP A 178 5.06 11.06 -4.41
C TRP A 178 3.54 10.93 -4.38
N ILE A 179 2.91 10.71 -5.53
CA ILE A 179 1.47 10.52 -5.65
C ILE A 179 1.26 9.04 -5.99
N HIS A 180 0.71 8.28 -5.06
CA HIS A 180 0.44 6.86 -5.21
C HIS A 180 -1.01 6.70 -5.63
N ILE A 181 -1.23 5.98 -6.74
CA ILE A 181 -2.53 5.87 -7.38
C ILE A 181 -2.87 4.40 -7.63
N ASP A 182 -4.13 4.06 -7.42
CA ASP A 182 -4.69 2.83 -7.96
C ASP A 182 -5.03 3.03 -9.44
N THR A 183 -4.51 2.16 -10.29
CA THR A 183 -4.73 2.25 -11.73
C THR A 183 -5.85 1.36 -12.23
N ASN A 184 -6.38 0.43 -11.44
CA ASN A 184 -7.34 -0.58 -11.91
C ASN A 184 -8.62 0.04 -12.48
N ILE A 185 -9.12 1.11 -11.85
CA ILE A 185 -10.32 1.84 -12.29
C ILE A 185 -10.20 2.44 -13.70
N PHE A 186 -8.98 2.63 -14.22
CA PHE A 186 -8.74 3.18 -15.56
C PHE A 186 -8.58 2.11 -16.64
N PHE A 187 -8.43 0.84 -16.26
CA PHE A 187 -8.15 -0.27 -17.18
C PHE A 187 -9.29 -1.29 -17.24
N TYR A 188 -10.11 -1.38 -16.19
CA TYR A 188 -11.19 -2.36 -16.11
C TYR A 188 -12.54 -1.67 -16.22
N GLU A 189 -13.32 -2.10 -17.20
CA GLU A 189 -14.71 -1.66 -17.40
C GLU A 189 -15.67 -2.53 -16.57
N PRO A 190 -16.69 -1.94 -15.93
CA PRO A 190 -17.67 -2.71 -15.13
C PRO A 190 -18.38 -3.82 -15.91
N GLU A 191 -18.46 -3.70 -17.23
CA GLU A 191 -19.07 -4.69 -18.11
C GLU A 191 -18.18 -5.94 -18.33
N ASP A 192 -16.89 -5.89 -18.00
CA ASP A 192 -15.89 -6.97 -18.23
C ASP A 192 -15.93 -8.11 -17.18
N THR A 193 -17.15 -8.46 -16.74
CA THR A 193 -17.37 -9.41 -15.64
C THR A 193 -17.04 -10.86 -15.98
N GLU A 194 -17.01 -11.24 -17.25
CA GLU A 194 -16.74 -12.62 -17.67
C GLU A 194 -15.29 -13.02 -17.44
N ASP A 195 -14.34 -12.10 -17.63
CA ASP A 195 -12.91 -12.40 -17.55
C ASP A 195 -12.33 -12.20 -16.15
N ARG A 196 -12.81 -11.21 -15.38
CA ARG A 196 -12.22 -10.83 -14.08
C ARG A 196 -13.28 -10.50 -13.00
N PRO A 197 -14.23 -11.40 -12.72
CA PRO A 197 -15.40 -11.10 -11.88
C PRO A 197 -15.05 -10.62 -10.47
N LYS A 198 -13.98 -11.13 -9.85
CA LYS A 198 -13.60 -10.74 -8.49
C LYS A 198 -13.11 -9.30 -8.37
N LEU A 199 -12.34 -8.83 -9.35
CA LEU A 199 -11.84 -7.45 -9.37
C LEU A 199 -13.00 -6.51 -9.66
N ILE A 200 -13.79 -6.80 -10.70
CA ILE A 200 -14.94 -5.97 -11.07
C ILE A 200 -15.94 -5.86 -9.91
N ASN A 201 -16.27 -6.96 -9.24
CA ASN A 201 -17.18 -6.92 -8.10
C ASN A 201 -16.63 -6.05 -6.96
N GLN A 202 -15.33 -6.11 -6.66
CA GLN A 202 -14.74 -5.24 -5.65
C GLN A 202 -14.76 -3.76 -6.06
N LEU A 203 -14.49 -3.44 -7.33
CA LEU A 203 -14.63 -2.07 -7.84
C LEU A 203 -16.07 -1.56 -7.64
N ILE A 204 -17.07 -2.37 -7.99
CA ILE A 204 -18.49 -2.04 -7.79
C ILE A 204 -18.81 -1.86 -6.29
N GLU A 205 -18.34 -2.77 -5.43
CA GLU A 205 -18.57 -2.70 -3.97
C GLU A 205 -18.02 -1.42 -3.35
N VAL A 206 -16.94 -0.86 -3.90
CA VAL A 206 -16.36 0.41 -3.47
C VAL A 206 -16.85 1.63 -4.25
N GLY A 207 -17.80 1.47 -5.18
CA GLY A 207 -18.38 2.54 -5.99
C GLY A 207 -17.47 3.07 -7.11
N TRP A 208 -16.53 2.24 -7.58
CA TRP A 208 -15.56 2.52 -8.64
C TRP A 208 -15.98 1.96 -9.99
N ASP A 209 -17.26 2.07 -10.28
CA ASP A 209 -17.92 1.45 -11.43
C ASP A 209 -18.63 2.46 -12.33
N THR A 210 -18.35 3.75 -12.18
CA THR A 210 -19.02 4.80 -12.98
C THR A 210 -18.01 5.73 -13.65
N VAL A 211 -18.41 6.27 -14.81
CA VAL A 211 -17.67 7.34 -15.51
C VAL A 211 -17.45 8.56 -14.60
N GLN A 212 -18.41 8.87 -13.71
CA GLN A 212 -18.25 9.95 -12.74
C GLN A 212 -17.12 9.64 -11.77
N THR A 213 -17.06 8.44 -11.20
CA THR A 213 -15.97 8.05 -10.28
C THR A 213 -14.61 8.08 -10.98
N ILE A 214 -14.52 7.62 -12.24
CA ILE A 214 -13.30 7.71 -13.05
C ILE A 214 -12.85 9.18 -13.16
N ASN A 215 -13.77 10.08 -13.53
CA ASN A 215 -13.48 11.51 -13.65
C ASN A 215 -13.08 12.12 -12.31
N ASP A 216 -13.70 11.72 -11.21
CA ASP A 216 -13.35 12.20 -9.87
C ASP A 216 -11.95 11.76 -9.45
N LYS A 217 -11.55 10.51 -9.76
CA LYS A 217 -10.18 10.04 -9.50
C LYS A 217 -9.15 10.74 -10.40
N LEU A 218 -9.45 10.98 -11.68
CA LEU A 218 -8.59 11.78 -12.56
C LEU A 218 -8.44 13.21 -12.05
N LYS A 219 -9.54 13.84 -11.64
CA LYS A 219 -9.54 15.18 -11.06
C LYS A 219 -8.73 15.21 -9.77
N TRP A 220 -8.85 14.19 -8.92
CA TRP A 220 -8.03 14.10 -7.71
C TRP A 220 -6.53 14.08 -8.03
N ILE A 221 -6.12 13.31 -9.05
CA ILE A 221 -4.72 13.28 -9.50
C ILE A 221 -4.28 14.67 -9.98
N GLU A 222 -5.10 15.34 -10.80
CA GLU A 222 -4.83 16.69 -11.30
C GLU A 222 -4.70 17.71 -10.16
N ASP A 223 -5.63 17.71 -9.20
CA ASP A 223 -5.61 18.60 -8.05
C ASP A 223 -4.32 18.40 -7.22
N ARG A 224 -3.92 17.14 -6.97
CA ARG A 224 -2.69 16.83 -6.24
C ARG A 224 -1.43 17.25 -7.01
N LEU A 225 -1.43 17.15 -8.34
CA LEU A 225 -0.35 17.66 -9.17
C LEU A 225 -0.23 19.19 -9.07
N ILE A 226 -1.36 19.90 -9.10
CA ILE A 226 -1.42 21.37 -8.97
C ILE A 226 -0.95 21.82 -7.58
N GLU A 227 -1.44 21.20 -6.52
CA GLU A 227 -1.08 21.54 -5.14
C GLU A 227 0.41 21.35 -4.83
N GLN A 228 1.09 20.48 -5.59
CA GLN A 228 2.45 20.06 -5.33
C GLN A 228 3.46 20.69 -6.30
N GLN A 229 3.05 21.69 -7.08
CA GLN A 229 3.89 22.38 -8.07
C GLN A 229 5.14 23.08 -7.47
N ASP A 230 5.19 23.28 -6.15
CA ASP A 230 6.32 23.87 -5.45
C ASP A 230 7.46 22.87 -5.16
N THR A 231 7.22 21.58 -5.36
CA THR A 231 8.20 20.53 -5.11
C THR A 231 9.29 20.50 -6.18
N LYS A 232 10.47 19.99 -5.84
CA LYS A 232 11.57 19.88 -6.82
C LYS A 232 11.36 18.73 -7.80
N TRP A 233 10.75 17.64 -7.33
CA TRP A 233 10.38 16.49 -8.16
C TRP A 233 9.03 15.93 -7.72
N ILE A 234 8.16 15.63 -8.70
CA ILE A 234 6.93 14.89 -8.50
C ILE A 234 7.11 13.52 -9.16
N PHE A 235 6.83 12.46 -8.41
CA PHE A 235 6.69 11.10 -8.92
C PHE A 235 5.24 10.66 -8.79
N VAL A 236 4.69 10.05 -9.83
CA VAL A 236 3.41 9.34 -9.78
C VAL A 236 3.71 7.85 -9.83
N VAL A 237 3.15 7.09 -8.90
CA VAL A 237 3.40 5.66 -8.71
C VAL A 237 2.08 4.92 -8.88
N GLY A 238 2.02 3.98 -9.81
CA GLY A 238 0.87 3.12 -10.08
C GLY A 238 1.33 1.81 -10.71
N LYS A 239 0.42 0.84 -10.82
CA LYS A 239 0.73 -0.49 -11.37
C LYS A 239 0.92 -0.47 -12.88
N TYR A 240 -0.03 0.10 -13.61
CA TYR A 240 -0.01 0.08 -15.07
C TYR A 240 0.87 1.16 -15.68
N ALA A 241 1.57 0.81 -16.75
CA ALA A 241 2.39 1.74 -17.53
C ALA A 241 1.51 2.64 -18.43
N ILE A 242 2.01 3.85 -18.71
CA ILE A 242 1.44 4.74 -19.72
C ILE A 242 1.90 4.23 -21.10
N ALA A 243 0.96 4.05 -22.03
CA ALA A 243 1.23 3.65 -23.41
C ALA A 243 1.64 4.84 -24.30
#